data_AF-A0AAD1ZBT7-F1
#
_entry.id   AF-A0AAD1ZBT7-F1
#
_cell.length_a   1.000
_cell.length_b   1.000
_cell.length_c   1.000
_cell.angle_alpha   90.00
_cell.angle_beta   90.00
_cell.angle_gamma   90.00
#
_symmetry.space_group_name_H-M   'P 1'
#
loop_
_entity.id
_entity.type
_entity.pdbx_description
1 polymer ?
#
loop_
_entity_poly.entity_id
_entity_poly.type
_entity_poly.pdbx_seq_one_letter_code
_entity_poly.pdbx_strand_id
1 'polypeptide(L)'
;MHMWIMKLSLRELRIAPEKHPVLLTEAPLNPKPNRENMTQIMFETFSVPAMHVAIQAIVSLYTTSGRTTGIMLDSSDDVSHIVPIYEGHALTLAILRLNLARRDLTYYLMKILTERGYMFTTSVVKETVHHMKKKLAYMALDYKQMLETGTAKNSSSVEKNYE
;
A
#
# COMPACT_ATOMS: atom_id res chain seq x y z
N MET A 1 -2.42 11.53 0.84
CA MET A 1 -0.99 11.62 0.55
C MET A 1 -0.43 12.80 1.33
N HIS A 2 0.43 12.57 2.33
CA HIS A 2 0.94 13.66 3.18
C HIS A 2 1.96 14.51 2.42
N MET A 3 1.73 15.82 2.38
CA MET A 3 2.60 16.88 1.81
C MET A 3 4.10 16.71 2.14
N TRP A 4 4.41 16.18 3.32
CA TRP A 4 5.78 15.90 3.76
C TRP A 4 6.52 14.87 2.89
N ILE A 5 5.81 13.85 2.37
CA ILE A 5 6.41 12.79 1.55
C ILE A 5 6.87 13.35 0.20
N MET A 6 6.10 14.25 -0.41
CA MET A 6 6.49 14.90 -1.67
C MET A 6 7.71 15.79 -1.51
N LYS A 7 7.73 16.61 -0.46
CA LYS A 7 8.86 17.49 -0.16
C LYS A 7 10.14 16.69 0.11
N LEU A 8 10.02 15.55 0.80
CA LEU A 8 11.13 14.62 1.00
C LEU A 8 11.58 13.99 -0.32
N SER A 9 10.65 13.50 -1.14
CA SER A 9 10.97 12.81 -2.40
C SER A 9 11.71 13.69 -3.41
N LEU A 10 11.27 14.95 -3.57
CA LEU A 10 11.96 15.91 -4.46
C LEU A 10 13.37 16.24 -3.95
N ARG A 11 13.55 16.28 -2.62
CA ARG A 11 14.86 16.48 -2.00
C ARG A 11 15.79 15.30 -2.21
N GLU A 12 15.28 14.06 -2.10
CA GLU A 12 16.04 12.84 -2.37
C GLU A 12 16.49 12.76 -3.83
N LEU A 13 15.63 13.16 -4.77
CA LEU A 13 15.95 13.16 -6.21
C LEU A 13 16.96 14.24 -6.60
N ARG A 14 17.22 15.24 -5.73
CA ARG A 14 18.15 16.36 -5.95
C ARG A 14 17.91 17.12 -7.28
N ILE A 15 16.66 17.20 -7.71
CA ILE A 15 16.24 17.89 -8.93
C ILE A 15 15.51 19.19 -8.61
N ALA A 16 15.66 20.18 -9.48
CA ALA A 16 14.86 21.38 -9.43
C ALA A 16 13.45 21.07 -10.00
N PRO A 17 12.38 21.15 -9.18
CA PRO A 17 11.02 20.80 -9.62
C PRO A 17 10.51 21.70 -10.76
N GLU A 18 11.06 22.90 -10.90
CA GLU A 18 10.72 23.90 -11.92
C GLU A 18 10.99 23.45 -13.36
N LYS A 19 11.88 22.47 -13.56
CA LYS A 19 12.31 22.03 -14.90
C LYS A 19 11.66 20.73 -15.35
N HIS A 20 10.85 20.09 -14.50
CA HIS A 20 10.35 18.75 -14.76
C HIS A 20 8.84 18.66 -14.55
N PRO A 21 8.07 18.16 -15.53
CA PRO A 21 6.66 17.88 -15.33
C PRO A 21 6.49 16.72 -14.34
N VAL A 22 5.45 16.79 -13.50
CA VAL A 22 5.23 15.84 -12.40
C VAL A 22 3.95 15.03 -12.64
N LEU A 23 4.08 13.70 -12.67
CA LEU A 23 2.94 12.79 -12.64
C LEU A 23 2.70 12.33 -11.20
N LEU A 24 1.47 12.48 -10.71
CA LEU A 24 1.05 12.08 -9.38
C LEU A 24 -0.04 11.03 -9.45
N THR A 25 -0.04 10.11 -8.49
CA THR A 25 -1.09 9.10 -8.35
C THR A 25 -1.97 9.39 -7.14
N GLU A 26 -3.29 9.34 -7.32
CA GLU A 26 -4.26 9.43 -6.23
C GLU A 26 -5.04 8.12 -6.02
N ALA A 27 -5.54 7.95 -4.80
CA ALA A 27 -6.43 6.86 -4.46
C ALA A 27 -7.81 7.06 -5.13
N PRO A 28 -8.53 5.97 -5.46
CA PRO A 28 -9.90 6.08 -5.94
C PRO A 28 -10.77 6.82 -4.92
N LEU A 29 -11.67 7.69 -5.41
CA LEU A 29 -12.61 8.47 -4.59
C LEU A 29 -11.97 9.54 -3.67
N ASN A 30 -10.82 10.09 -4.05
CA ASN A 30 -10.23 11.22 -3.33
C ASN A 30 -11.15 12.47 -3.42
N PRO A 31 -11.48 13.14 -2.30
CA PRO A 31 -12.27 14.36 -2.32
C PRO A 31 -11.64 15.46 -3.19
N LYS A 32 -12.47 16.18 -3.96
CA LYS A 32 -12.05 17.34 -4.76
C LYS A 32 -11.19 18.36 -3.99
N PRO A 33 -11.51 18.78 -2.75
CA PRO A 33 -10.69 19.78 -2.05
C PRO A 33 -9.26 19.29 -1.78
N ASN A 34 -9.07 17.99 -1.54
CA ASN A 34 -7.72 17.44 -1.34
C ASN A 34 -6.90 17.49 -2.64
N ARG A 35 -7.56 17.30 -3.78
CA ARG A 35 -6.94 17.37 -5.10
C ARG A 35 -6.59 18.81 -5.47
N GLU A 36 -7.44 19.77 -5.15
CA GLU A 36 -7.19 21.20 -5.32
C GLU A 36 -6.00 21.66 -4.47
N ASN A 37 -6.01 21.35 -3.17
CA ASN A 37 -4.90 21.68 -2.27
C ASN A 37 -3.56 21.09 -2.76
N MET A 38 -3.57 19.85 -3.26
CA MET A 38 -2.36 19.22 -3.81
C MET A 38 -1.86 19.95 -5.06
N THR A 39 -2.77 20.33 -5.95
CA THR A 39 -2.47 21.05 -7.20
C THR A 39 -1.92 22.44 -6.89
N GLN A 40 -2.54 23.14 -5.93
CA GLN A 40 -2.09 24.44 -5.46
C GLN A 40 -0.65 24.36 -4.92
N ILE A 41 -0.35 23.40 -4.05
CA ILE A 41 1.01 23.24 -3.50
C ILE A 41 2.03 22.98 -4.62
N MET A 42 1.68 22.17 -5.61
CA MET A 42 2.60 21.85 -6.71
C MET A 42 2.93 23.06 -7.59
N PHE A 43 1.94 23.86 -7.94
CA PHE A 43 2.16 25.06 -8.76
C PHE A 43 2.68 26.25 -7.96
N GLU A 44 2.13 26.54 -6.78
CA GLU A 44 2.49 27.74 -6.02
C GLU A 44 3.78 27.57 -5.20
N THR A 45 4.03 26.38 -4.63
CA THR A 45 5.21 26.15 -3.77
C THR A 45 6.39 25.57 -4.54
N PHE A 46 6.13 24.64 -5.46
CA PHE A 46 7.17 23.94 -6.21
C PHE A 46 7.36 24.45 -7.64
N SER A 47 6.50 25.36 -8.10
CA SER A 47 6.59 26.00 -9.42
C SER A 47 6.78 25.00 -10.56
N VAL A 48 6.09 23.85 -10.50
CA VAL A 48 6.22 22.80 -11.52
C VAL A 48 5.64 23.28 -12.87
N PRO A 49 6.29 22.96 -14.01
CA PRO A 49 5.88 23.46 -15.33
C PRO A 49 4.56 22.83 -15.81
N ALA A 50 4.32 21.57 -15.47
CA ALA A 50 3.06 20.87 -15.74
C ALA A 50 2.88 19.74 -14.72
N MET A 51 1.64 19.40 -14.41
CA MET A 51 1.33 18.22 -13.62
C MET A 51 0.13 17.46 -14.15
N HIS A 52 0.12 16.14 -13.91
CA HIS A 52 -1.01 15.28 -14.18
C HIS A 52 -1.31 14.42 -12.95
N VAL A 53 -2.59 14.26 -12.61
CA VAL A 53 -3.03 13.40 -11.51
C VAL A 53 -3.77 12.21 -12.10
N ALA A 54 -3.21 11.02 -11.93
CA ALA A 54 -3.77 9.77 -12.40
C ALA A 54 -4.27 8.92 -11.22
N ILE A 55 -5.25 8.05 -11.47
CA ILE A 55 -5.71 7.10 -10.44
C ILE A 55 -4.70 5.95 -10.39
N GLN A 56 -4.24 5.59 -9.19
CA GLN A 56 -3.24 4.54 -8.97
C GLN A 56 -3.62 3.20 -9.63
N ALA A 57 -4.89 2.81 -9.52
CA ALA A 57 -5.41 1.58 -10.12
C ALA A 57 -5.33 1.59 -11.66
N ILE A 58 -5.59 2.73 -12.29
CA ILE A 58 -5.55 2.88 -13.76
C ILE A 58 -4.12 2.73 -14.25
N VAL A 59 -3.19 3.48 -13.66
CA VAL A 59 -1.76 3.42 -14.02
C VAL A 59 -1.21 1.99 -13.83
N SER A 60 -1.61 1.33 -12.74
CA SER A 60 -1.21 -0.04 -12.45
C SER A 60 -1.74 -1.03 -13.49
N LEU A 61 -3.01 -0.91 -13.90
CA LEU A 61 -3.59 -1.78 -14.93
C LEU A 61 -2.89 -1.60 -16.28
N TYR A 62 -2.67 -0.35 -16.69
CA TYR A 62 -1.95 -0.04 -17.93
C TYR A 62 -0.52 -0.60 -17.93
N THR A 63 0.20 -0.44 -16.81
CA THR A 63 1.61 -0.84 -16.73
C THR A 63 1.79 -2.35 -16.62
N THR A 64 0.96 -3.03 -15.81
CA THR A 64 1.14 -4.48 -15.54
C THR A 64 0.56 -5.37 -16.64
N SER A 65 -0.57 -4.97 -17.22
CA SER A 65 -1.33 -5.83 -18.13
C SER A 65 -1.37 -5.32 -19.58
N GLY A 66 -1.06 -4.03 -19.80
CA GLY A 66 -1.24 -3.39 -21.11
C GLY A 66 -2.71 -3.33 -21.56
N ARG A 67 -3.67 -3.63 -20.68
CA ARG A 67 -5.10 -3.68 -20.99
C ARG A 67 -5.79 -2.41 -20.53
N THR A 68 -6.81 -2.01 -21.29
CA THR A 68 -7.69 -0.88 -20.97
C THR A 68 -8.93 -1.30 -20.17
N THR A 69 -9.21 -2.61 -20.10
CA THR A 69 -10.37 -3.19 -19.42
C THR A 69 -9.90 -4.26 -18.43
N GLY A 70 -10.37 -4.19 -17.19
CA GLY A 70 -10.04 -5.16 -16.16
C GLY A 70 -10.48 -4.70 -14.77
N ILE A 71 -10.29 -5.58 -13.78
CA ILE A 71 -10.51 -5.24 -12.38
C ILE A 71 -9.15 -5.18 -11.72
N MET A 72 -8.85 -4.05 -11.07
CA MET A 72 -7.64 -3.88 -10.29
C MET A 72 -7.93 -4.06 -8.81
N LEU A 73 -7.20 -4.96 -8.15
CA LEU A 73 -7.18 -5.11 -6.70
C LEU A 73 -5.90 -4.45 -6.19
N ASP A 74 -6.05 -3.37 -5.44
CA ASP A 74 -4.94 -2.63 -4.84
C ASP A 74 -4.99 -2.75 -3.33
N SER A 75 -4.02 -3.45 -2.74
CA SER A 75 -3.87 -3.59 -1.29
C SER A 75 -2.79 -2.63 -0.80
N SER A 76 -3.20 -1.46 -0.33
CA SER A 76 -2.29 -0.46 0.23
C SER A 76 -1.98 -0.75 1.71
N ASP A 77 -1.36 0.22 2.40
CA ASP A 77 -1.04 0.06 3.82
C ASP A 77 -2.29 0.02 4.73
N ASP A 78 -3.27 0.86 4.39
CA ASP A 78 -4.38 1.22 5.30
C ASP A 78 -5.72 0.68 4.82
N VAL A 79 -5.85 0.59 3.50
CA VAL A 79 -7.12 0.31 2.83
C VAL A 79 -6.81 -0.50 1.60
N SER A 80 -7.64 -1.50 1.34
CA SER A 80 -7.66 -2.24 0.08
C SER A 80 -8.81 -1.74 -0.79
N HIS A 81 -8.54 -1.51 -2.07
CA HIS A 81 -9.53 -1.03 -3.03
C HIS A 81 -9.67 -2.02 -4.18
N ILE A 82 -10.89 -2.26 -4.60
CA ILE A 82 -11.21 -2.98 -5.84
C ILE A 82 -11.76 -1.94 -6.80
N VAL A 83 -11.06 -1.72 -7.90
CA VAL A 83 -11.39 -0.71 -8.89
C VAL A 83 -11.63 -1.40 -10.23
N PRO A 84 -12.90 -1.56 -10.65
CA PRO A 84 -13.21 -1.98 -12.01
C PRO A 84 -12.95 -0.86 -12.99
N ILE A 85 -12.27 -1.19 -14.09
CA ILE A 85 -11.88 -0.28 -15.17
C ILE A 85 -12.42 -0.85 -16.47
N TYR A 86 -13.10 0.00 -17.23
CA TYR A 86 -13.65 -0.33 -18.54
C TYR A 86 -13.21 0.74 -19.56
N GLU A 87 -12.56 0.30 -20.64
CA GLU A 87 -12.05 1.17 -21.72
C GLU A 87 -11.23 2.39 -21.21
N GLY A 88 -10.44 2.20 -20.16
CA GLY A 88 -9.61 3.26 -19.56
C GLY A 88 -10.34 4.14 -18.52
N HIS A 89 -11.63 3.93 -18.31
CA HIS A 89 -12.43 4.65 -17.32
C HIS A 89 -12.70 3.79 -16.08
N ALA A 90 -12.42 4.35 -14.89
CA ALA A 90 -12.79 3.70 -13.64
C ALA A 90 -14.30 3.83 -13.39
N LEU A 91 -14.97 2.70 -13.17
CA LEU A 91 -16.40 2.67 -12.85
C LEU A 91 -16.62 3.00 -11.38
N THR A 92 -16.80 4.28 -11.08
CA THR A 92 -16.89 4.82 -9.70
C THR A 92 -18.00 4.18 -8.85
N LEU A 93 -19.12 3.82 -9.46
CA LEU A 93 -20.26 3.16 -8.79
C LEU A 93 -19.95 1.74 -8.31
N ALA A 94 -18.95 1.09 -8.92
CA ALA A 94 -18.57 -0.30 -8.62
C ALA A 94 -17.23 -0.39 -7.87
N ILE A 95 -16.71 0.73 -7.37
CA ILE A 95 -15.51 0.75 -6.54
C ILE A 95 -15.86 0.20 -5.15
N LEU A 96 -15.17 -0.86 -4.74
CA LEU A 96 -15.27 -1.38 -3.39
C LEU A 96 -14.07 -0.94 -2.57
N ARG A 97 -14.34 -0.46 -1.36
CA ARG A 97 -13.33 -0.08 -0.39
C ARG A 97 -13.43 -1.00 0.82
N LEU A 98 -12.33 -1.66 1.14
CA LEU A 98 -12.20 -2.50 2.32
C LEU A 98 -11.18 -1.87 3.28
N ASN A 99 -11.60 -1.55 4.49
CA ASN A 99 -10.71 -1.06 5.56
C ASN A 99 -9.97 -2.23 6.23
N LEU A 100 -9.35 -3.08 5.41
CA LEU A 100 -8.48 -4.16 5.84
C LEU A 100 -7.26 -4.15 4.94
N ALA A 101 -6.08 -4.03 5.54
CA ALA A 101 -4.85 -3.84 4.80
C ALA A 101 -3.61 -4.32 5.56
N ARG A 102 -2.43 -3.87 5.11
CA ARG A 102 -1.12 -4.26 5.66
C ARG A 102 -1.03 -4.00 7.16
N ARG A 103 -1.51 -2.85 7.64
CA ARG A 103 -1.45 -2.48 9.07
C ARG A 103 -2.22 -3.45 9.94
N ASP A 104 -3.44 -3.80 9.53
CA ASP A 104 -4.31 -4.68 10.30
C ASP A 104 -3.70 -6.07 10.42
N LEU A 105 -3.10 -6.58 9.34
CA LEU A 105 -2.35 -7.84 9.36
C LEU A 105 -1.15 -7.79 10.31
N THR A 106 -0.40 -6.69 10.31
CA THR A 106 0.74 -6.52 11.24
C THR A 106 0.26 -6.42 12.69
N TYR A 107 -0.85 -5.72 12.95
CA TYR A 107 -1.44 -5.63 14.28
C TYR A 107 -1.97 -6.99 14.77
N TYR A 108 -2.61 -7.75 13.88
CA TYR A 108 -3.07 -9.10 14.18
C TYR A 108 -1.93 -10.05 14.52
N LEU A 109 -0.83 -10.02 13.73
CA LEU A 109 0.37 -10.79 14.03
C LEU A 109 0.97 -10.40 15.39
N MET A 110 1.02 -9.11 15.69
CA MET A 110 1.50 -8.62 16.98
C MET A 110 0.62 -9.13 18.14
N LYS A 111 -0.71 -9.12 17.98
CA LYS A 111 -1.65 -9.66 18.97
C LYS A 111 -1.39 -11.14 19.28
N ILE A 112 -1.24 -11.97 18.25
CA ILE A 112 -0.94 -13.42 18.41
C ILE A 112 0.39 -13.62 19.13
N LEU A 113 1.42 -12.81 18.82
CA LEU A 113 2.70 -12.93 19.49
C LEU A 113 2.65 -12.48 20.95
N THR A 114 1.85 -11.47 21.28
CA THR A 114 1.60 -11.04 22.66
C THR A 114 0.84 -12.10 23.46
N GLU A 115 -0.14 -12.78 22.86
CA GLU A 115 -0.82 -13.93 23.47
C GLU A 115 0.15 -15.11 23.75
N ARG A 116 1.23 -15.24 22.96
CA ARG A 116 2.31 -16.20 23.21
C ARG A 116 3.34 -15.76 24.27
N GLY A 117 3.18 -14.57 24.85
CA GLY A 117 4.03 -14.05 25.92
C GLY A 117 5.12 -13.05 25.49
N TYR A 118 5.19 -12.67 24.21
CA TYR A 118 6.13 -11.64 23.76
C TYR A 118 5.53 -10.24 23.92
N MET A 119 6.08 -9.45 24.84
CA MET A 119 5.64 -8.07 25.08
C MET A 119 6.23 -7.12 24.03
N PHE A 120 5.37 -6.61 23.16
CA PHE A 120 5.74 -5.72 22.07
C PHE A 120 5.01 -4.37 22.19
N THR A 121 5.58 -3.45 22.96
CA THR A 121 4.96 -2.14 23.26
C THR A 121 5.53 -0.97 22.47
N THR A 122 6.74 -1.09 21.91
CA THR A 122 7.46 0.02 21.26
C THR A 122 7.23 0.11 19.76
N SER A 123 7.28 1.33 19.19
CA SER A 123 7.14 1.57 17.74
C SER A 123 8.20 0.86 16.88
N VAL A 124 9.43 0.74 17.39
CA VAL A 124 10.54 0.01 16.72
C VAL A 124 10.17 -1.46 16.51
N VAL A 125 9.49 -2.05 17.48
CA VAL A 125 9.09 -3.46 17.45
C VAL A 125 8.03 -3.71 16.40
N LYS A 126 7.13 -2.74 16.16
CA LYS A 126 6.13 -2.83 15.09
C LYS A 126 6.78 -2.97 13.70
N GLU A 127 7.91 -2.29 13.48
CA GLU A 127 8.65 -2.41 12.23
C GLU A 127 9.37 -3.76 12.13
N THR A 128 9.91 -4.27 13.24
CA THR A 128 10.48 -5.63 13.30
C THR A 128 9.43 -6.70 12.98
N VAL A 129 8.23 -6.62 13.57
CA VAL A 129 7.12 -7.56 13.29
C VAL A 129 6.68 -7.45 11.83
N HIS A 130 6.66 -6.24 11.27
CA HIS A 130 6.38 -6.04 9.85
C HIS A 130 7.44 -6.70 8.95
N HIS A 131 8.73 -6.59 9.30
CA HIS A 131 9.83 -7.26 8.60
C HIS A 131 9.74 -8.78 8.70
N MET A 132 9.44 -9.30 9.90
CA MET A 132 9.20 -10.73 10.12
C MET A 132 8.05 -11.24 9.25
N LYS A 133 6.92 -10.53 9.23
CA LYS A 133 5.78 -10.85 8.36
C LYS A 133 6.20 -10.94 6.90
N LYS A 134 6.94 -9.95 6.39
CA LYS A 134 7.40 -9.94 5.00
C LYS A 134 8.30 -11.12 4.65
N LYS A 135 9.10 -11.61 5.60
CA LYS A 135 10.06 -12.70 5.36
C LYS A 135 9.48 -14.10 5.58
N LEU A 136 8.57 -14.26 6.53
CA LEU A 136 8.12 -15.57 7.01
C LEU A 136 6.66 -15.89 6.64
N ALA A 137 5.82 -14.87 6.41
CA ALA A 137 4.42 -15.10 6.12
C ALA A 137 4.21 -15.50 4.65
N TYR A 138 3.31 -16.45 4.43
CA TYR A 138 2.81 -16.85 3.12
C TYR A 138 1.31 -17.13 3.21
N MET A 139 0.64 -17.12 2.06
CA MET A 139 -0.77 -17.49 1.97
C MET A 139 -0.88 -18.99 1.71
N ALA A 140 -1.61 -19.70 2.58
CA ALA A 140 -1.98 -21.09 2.35
C ALA A 140 -3.05 -21.16 1.24
N LEU A 141 -2.90 -22.08 0.28
CA LEU A 141 -3.91 -22.34 -0.74
C LEU A 141 -5.16 -22.99 -0.12
N ASP A 142 -4.96 -23.94 0.79
CA ASP A 142 -6.02 -24.56 1.59
C ASP A 142 -5.74 -24.35 3.08
N TYR A 143 -6.53 -23.47 3.69
CA TYR A 143 -6.40 -23.13 5.09
C TYR A 143 -6.75 -24.32 6.01
N LYS A 144 -7.78 -25.10 5.67
CA LYS A 144 -8.27 -26.18 6.54
C LYS A 144 -7.27 -27.33 6.57
N GLN A 145 -6.80 -27.73 5.40
CA GLN A 145 -5.78 -28.77 5.29
C GLN A 145 -4.48 -28.36 6.00
N MET A 146 -4.07 -27.10 5.90
CA MET A 146 -2.84 -26.61 6.52
C MET A 146 -2.93 -26.53 8.06
N LEU A 147 -4.12 -26.23 8.60
CA LEU A 147 -4.36 -26.30 10.05
C LEU A 147 -4.28 -27.73 10.57
N GLU A 148 -4.82 -28.70 9.82
CA GLU A 148 -4.85 -30.12 10.19
C GLU A 148 -3.46 -30.78 10.05
N THR A 149 -2.68 -30.40 9.03
CA THR A 149 -1.35 -30.98 8.76
C THR A 149 -0.26 -30.53 9.75
N GLY A 150 -0.58 -29.64 10.70
CA GLY A 150 0.25 -29.47 11.90
C GLY A 150 1.59 -28.74 11.72
N THR A 151 1.80 -28.00 10.63
CA THR A 151 2.96 -27.08 10.52
C THR A 151 2.91 -25.92 11.52
N ALA A 152 1.75 -25.70 12.18
CA ALA A 152 1.63 -24.80 13.33
C ALA A 152 2.03 -25.44 14.68
N LYS A 153 2.08 -26.79 14.77
CA LYS A 153 2.46 -27.54 15.99
C LYS A 153 3.92 -28.00 15.97
N ASN A 154 4.50 -28.25 14.79
CA ASN A 154 5.92 -28.55 14.62
C ASN A 154 6.68 -27.26 14.24
N SER A 155 6.88 -26.38 15.23
CA SER A 155 7.57 -25.09 15.08
C SER A 155 9.09 -25.19 14.89
N SER A 156 9.66 -26.39 14.76
CA SER A 156 11.11 -26.60 14.63
C SER A 156 11.67 -26.42 13.21
N SER A 157 10.84 -26.30 12.18
CA SER A 157 11.31 -26.15 10.79
C SER A 157 11.36 -24.70 10.28
N VAL A 158 10.91 -23.72 11.06
CA VAL A 158 10.86 -22.29 10.67
C VAL A 158 11.64 -21.40 11.66
N GLU A 159 12.40 -21.99 12.59
CA GLU A 159 13.34 -21.24 13.42
C GLU A 159 14.56 -20.83 12.58
N LYS A 160 14.61 -19.56 12.19
CA LYS A 160 15.87 -18.91 11.79
C LYS A 160 16.33 -18.06 12.96
N ASN A 161 17.43 -18.47 13.59
CA ASN A 161 18.16 -17.64 14.54
C ASN A 161 18.64 -16.38 13.81
N TYR A 162 18.25 -15.22 14.33
CA TYR A 162 18.81 -13.94 13.94
C TYR A 162 19.81 -13.55 15.03
N GLU A 163 21.10 -13.67 14.73
CA GLU A 163 22.15 -12.88 15.39
C GLU A 163 22.12 -11.43 14.88
#